data_AF-A0A5E4Z2V3-F1
#
_entry.id   AF-A0A5E4Z2V3-F1
#
_cell.length_a   1.000
_cell.length_b   1.000
_cell.length_c   1.000
_cell.angle_alpha   90.00
_cell.angle_beta   90.00
_cell.angle_gamma   90.00
#
_symmetry.space_group_name_H-M   'P 1'
#
loop_
_entity.id
_entity.type
_entity.pdbx_description
1 polymer ?
#
loop_
_entity_poly.entity_id
_entity_poly.type
_entity_poly.pdbx_seq_one_letter_code
_entity_poly.pdbx_strand_id
1 'polypeptide(L)'
;MNDSRNSDDNPTNDTDMTPGEQDAALFIPRSLAREGHVVWFYEQKKYLGFEWCELTKEIQKRHVADSENAIYFDTYAHAVVSSDRLVNPSLILYSPGKGEPPIVKG
;
A
#
# COMPACT_ATOMS: atom_id res chain seq x y z
N MET A 1 -44.55 -34.27 19.61
CA MET A 1 -43.55 -33.56 20.44
C MET A 1 -42.27 -33.51 19.62
N ASN A 2 -41.87 -32.32 19.15
CA ASN A 2 -40.58 -32.09 18.50
C ASN A 2 -39.66 -31.45 19.53
N ASP A 3 -38.51 -32.06 19.80
CA ASP A 3 -37.40 -31.39 20.49
C ASP A 3 -36.09 -31.76 19.79
N SER A 4 -35.62 -30.78 19.03
CA SER A 4 -34.34 -30.71 18.34
C SER A 4 -33.20 -30.70 19.36
N ARG A 5 -32.15 -31.50 19.15
CA ARG A 5 -30.82 -31.19 19.70
C ARG A 5 -29.84 -30.92 18.57
N ASN A 6 -29.61 -29.62 18.45
CA ASN A 6 -28.54 -28.97 17.74
C ASN A 6 -27.19 -29.35 18.37
N SER A 7 -26.25 -29.82 17.56
CA SER A 7 -24.81 -29.73 17.85
C SER A 7 -24.11 -29.30 16.58
N ASP A 8 -23.96 -27.98 16.47
CA ASP A 8 -22.92 -27.28 15.74
C ASP A 8 -21.55 -27.93 15.97
N ASP A 9 -20.83 -28.18 14.88
CA ASP A 9 -19.39 -27.88 14.76
C ASP A 9 -19.07 -27.77 13.26
N ASN A 10 -19.33 -26.58 12.71
CA ASN A 10 -18.88 -26.18 11.39
C ASN A 10 -17.41 -25.70 11.52
N PRO A 11 -16.52 -26.04 10.57
CA PRO A 11 -15.08 -25.92 10.78
C PRO A 11 -14.65 -24.49 11.09
N THR A 12 -13.71 -24.38 12.02
CA THR A 12 -12.92 -23.19 12.33
C THR A 12 -12.18 -22.77 11.06
N ASN A 13 -12.74 -21.78 10.36
CA ASN A 13 -12.00 -21.03 9.37
C ASN A 13 -11.15 -20.02 10.14
N ASP A 14 -9.93 -20.41 10.49
CA ASP A 14 -8.82 -19.52 10.83
C ASP A 14 -8.46 -18.63 9.63
N THR A 15 -9.39 -17.76 9.24
CA THR A 15 -9.02 -16.56 8.49
C THR A 15 -8.49 -15.58 9.50
N ASP A 16 -7.17 -15.62 9.66
CA ASP A 16 -6.33 -14.58 10.26
C ASP A 16 -6.81 -13.21 9.74
N MET A 17 -7.68 -12.58 10.54
CA MET A 17 -8.14 -11.22 10.35
C MET A 17 -7.33 -10.38 11.32
N THR A 18 -6.24 -9.82 10.80
CA THR A 18 -5.35 -8.90 11.52
C THR A 18 -4.97 -7.75 10.56
N PRO A 19 -4.82 -6.51 11.04
CA PRO A 19 -5.79 -5.68 11.73
C PRO A 19 -6.08 -4.37 10.94
N GLY A 20 -7.32 -3.86 11.07
CA GLY A 20 -7.58 -2.42 10.97
C GLY A 20 -8.17 -1.91 9.66
N GLU A 21 -9.44 -2.25 9.42
CA GLU A 21 -10.36 -1.44 8.62
C GLU A 21 -10.41 0.00 9.15
N GLN A 22 -9.73 0.91 8.44
CA GLN A 22 -10.01 2.34 8.41
C GLN A 22 -9.29 2.93 7.19
N ASP A 23 -9.89 2.85 6.00
CA ASP A 23 -10.11 4.03 5.15
C ASP A 23 -10.99 3.64 3.95
N ALA A 24 -12.21 4.17 3.93
CA ALA A 24 -13.17 3.93 2.88
C ALA A 24 -12.66 4.52 1.55
N ALA A 25 -12.69 3.71 0.48
CA ALA A 25 -12.54 4.10 -0.93
C ALA A 25 -11.14 4.46 -1.47
N LEU A 26 -10.07 4.33 -0.67
CA LEU A 26 -8.70 4.48 -1.20
C LEU A 26 -8.24 3.15 -1.81
N PHE A 27 -8.10 3.10 -3.13
CA PHE A 27 -7.69 1.88 -3.85
C PHE A 27 -6.24 1.54 -3.51
N ILE A 28 -6.01 0.84 -2.41
CA ILE A 28 -4.68 0.43 -1.97
C ILE A 28 -4.28 -0.83 -2.76
N PRO A 29 -3.05 -0.87 -3.30
CA PRO A 29 -2.57 -2.05 -4.02
C PRO A 29 -2.46 -3.27 -3.11
N ARG A 30 -2.79 -4.45 -3.65
CA ARG A 30 -2.79 -5.71 -2.88
C ARG A 30 -1.41 -6.21 -2.52
N SER A 31 -0.40 -5.86 -3.30
CA SER A 31 0.97 -6.28 -3.10
C SER A 31 1.92 -5.28 -3.72
N LEU A 32 3.11 -5.20 -3.13
CA LEU A 32 4.20 -4.37 -3.62
C LEU A 32 5.38 -5.24 -4.01
N ALA A 33 6.25 -4.69 -4.86
CA ALA A 33 7.36 -5.45 -5.44
C ALA A 33 8.51 -5.65 -4.44
N ARG A 34 8.65 -4.74 -3.47
CA ARG A 34 9.79 -4.69 -2.53
C ARG A 34 9.31 -4.33 -1.12
N GLU A 35 10.14 -4.64 -0.13
CA GLU A 35 9.98 -4.14 1.24
C GLU A 35 10.33 -2.65 1.30
N GLY A 36 9.62 -1.88 2.13
CA GLY A 36 9.88 -0.47 2.40
C GLY A 36 8.65 0.42 2.32
N HIS A 37 8.84 1.70 2.61
CA HIS A 37 7.79 2.73 2.58
C HIS A 37 7.66 3.30 1.17
N VAL A 38 6.47 3.23 0.59
CA VAL A 38 6.18 3.80 -0.72
C VAL A 38 5.11 4.88 -0.58
N VAL A 39 5.21 5.92 -1.39
CA VAL A 39 4.18 6.95 -1.48
C VAL A 39 3.15 6.53 -2.52
N TRP A 40 1.89 6.49 -2.13
CA TRP A 40 0.75 6.14 -2.97
C TRP A 40 -0.18 7.34 -3.16
N PHE A 41 -0.35 7.76 -4.41
CA PHE A 41 -1.30 8.79 -4.81
C PHE A 41 -2.63 8.13 -5.14
N TYR A 42 -3.49 8.01 -4.12
CA TYR A 42 -4.76 7.31 -4.23
C TYR A 42 -5.72 7.92 -5.27
N GLU A 43 -5.68 9.24 -5.48
CA GLU A 43 -6.48 9.92 -6.50
C GLU A 43 -6.06 9.51 -7.91
N GLN A 44 -4.76 9.36 -8.13
CA GLN A 44 -4.17 9.06 -9.44
C GLN A 44 -4.00 7.56 -9.66
N LYS A 45 -4.13 6.76 -8.59
CA LYS A 45 -3.80 5.33 -8.53
C LYS A 45 -2.38 5.06 -9.04
N LYS A 46 -1.44 5.89 -8.59
CA LYS A 46 -0.02 5.84 -8.98
C LYS A 46 0.88 5.91 -7.76
N TYR A 47 2.09 5.40 -7.91
CA TYR A 47 3.14 5.50 -6.92
C TYR A 47 4.06 6.68 -7.19
N LEU A 48 4.78 7.11 -6.16
CA LEU A 48 5.98 7.89 -6.38
C LEU A 48 7.08 6.98 -6.89
N GLY A 49 7.56 7.27 -8.09
CA GLY A 49 8.64 6.56 -8.75
C GLY A 49 9.75 7.48 -9.20
N PHE A 50 10.73 6.88 -9.85
CA PHE A 50 11.79 7.59 -10.55
C PHE A 50 11.62 7.39 -12.05
N GLU A 51 11.71 8.48 -12.81
CA GLU A 51 11.76 8.44 -14.26
C GLU A 51 12.96 9.24 -14.76
N TRP A 52 13.61 8.70 -15.79
CA TRP A 52 14.72 9.39 -16.44
C TRP A 52 14.19 10.56 -17.29
N CYS A 53 14.64 11.77 -16.99
CA CYS A 53 14.28 12.95 -17.77
C CYS A 53 15.35 13.24 -18.81
N GLU A 54 15.05 12.97 -20.08
CA GLU A 54 15.97 13.25 -21.21
C GLU A 54 16.37 14.74 -21.31
N LEU A 55 15.50 15.65 -20.88
CA LEU A 55 15.73 17.10 -20.94
C LEU A 55 16.78 17.58 -19.94
N THR A 56 16.72 17.09 -18.70
CA THR A 56 17.68 17.47 -17.65
C THR A 56 18.84 16.47 -17.54
N LYS A 57 18.74 15.32 -18.22
CA LYS A 57 19.65 14.17 -18.09
C LYS A 57 19.83 13.71 -16.65
N GLU A 58 18.73 13.76 -15.89
CA GLU A 58 18.70 13.41 -14.47
C GLU A 58 17.49 12.52 -14.17
N ILE A 59 17.63 11.69 -13.12
CA ILE A 59 16.51 10.92 -12.58
C ILE A 59 15.63 11.86 -11.76
N GLN A 60 14.37 12.00 -12.16
CA GLN A 60 13.40 12.84 -11.47
C GLN A 60 12.30 12.01 -10.80
N LYS A 61 11.75 12.54 -9.72
CA LYS A 61 10.59 11.97 -9.03
C LYS A 61 9.34 12.19 -9.88
N ARG A 62 8.65 11.12 -10.27
CA ARG A 62 7.46 11.14 -11.13
C ARG A 62 6.40 10.14 -10.65
N HIS A 63 5.17 10.34 -11.11
CA HIS A 63 4.07 9.43 -10.84
C HIS A 63 4.17 8.19 -11.76
N VAL A 64 4.40 7.02 -11.18
CA VAL A 64 4.51 5.74 -11.92
C VAL A 64 3.31 4.85 -11.62
N ALA A 65 2.84 4.08 -12.61
CA ALA A 65 1.73 3.16 -12.41
C ALA A 65 2.19 1.84 -11.75
N ASP A 66 3.44 1.46 -11.98
CA ASP A 66 3.98 0.17 -11.55
C ASP A 66 4.70 0.26 -10.21
N SER A 67 4.42 -0.69 -9.33
CA SER A 67 5.10 -0.82 -8.03
C SER A 67 6.58 -1.18 -8.18
N GLU A 68 7.01 -1.70 -9.34
CA GLU A 68 8.43 -2.02 -9.61
C GLU A 68 9.28 -0.77 -9.83
N ASN A 69 8.67 0.28 -10.40
CA ASN A 69 9.31 1.57 -10.64
C ASN A 69 9.11 2.56 -9.49
N ALA A 70 8.39 2.14 -8.45
CA ALA A 70 8.13 2.93 -7.27
C ALA A 70 9.39 3.07 -6.40
N ILE A 71 9.49 4.19 -5.69
CA ILE A 71 10.54 4.44 -4.71
C ILE A 71 10.11 3.81 -3.39
N TYR A 72 10.94 2.90 -2.89
CA TYR A 72 10.82 2.33 -1.56
C TYR A 72 11.83 3.03 -0.66
N PHE A 73 11.33 3.71 0.35
CA PHE A 73 12.11 4.39 1.37
C PHE A 73 12.27 3.48 2.58
N ASP A 74 13.46 3.47 3.18
CA ASP A 74 13.68 2.73 4.43
C ASP A 74 12.81 3.25 5.58
N THR A 75 12.50 4.56 5.58
CA THR A 75 11.77 5.22 6.68
C THR A 75 10.53 5.98 6.20
N TYR A 76 9.50 5.99 7.03
CA TYR A 76 8.28 6.77 6.83
C TYR A 76 8.58 8.26 6.63
N ALA A 77 9.49 8.84 7.42
CA ALA A 77 9.85 10.26 7.33
C ALA A 77 10.41 10.65 5.95
N HIS A 78 11.26 9.79 5.35
CA HIS A 78 11.76 10.02 4.00
C HIS A 78 10.65 9.97 2.94
N ALA A 79 9.67 9.09 3.12
CA ALA A 79 8.51 8.99 2.24
C ALA A 79 7.66 10.27 2.33
N VAL A 80 7.36 10.74 3.55
CA VAL A 80 6.61 11.99 3.78
C VAL A 80 7.31 13.21 3.19
N VAL A 81 8.61 13.40 3.44
CA VAL A 81 9.36 14.54 2.86
C VAL A 81 9.42 14.45 1.33
N SER A 82 9.40 13.23 0.79
CA SER A 82 9.38 13.02 -0.66
C SER A 82 8.01 13.29 -1.28
N SER A 83 6.92 12.99 -0.56
CA SER A 83 5.57 13.34 -0.97
C SER A 83 5.25 14.82 -0.78
N ASP A 84 5.78 15.47 0.26
CA ASP A 84 5.54 16.89 0.56
C ASP A 84 6.00 17.81 -0.58
N ARG A 85 7.04 17.41 -1.31
CA ARG A 85 7.47 18.09 -2.54
C ARG A 85 6.44 18.03 -3.68
N LEU A 86 5.44 17.17 -3.56
CA LEU A 86 4.37 16.97 -4.54
C LEU A 86 3.10 17.55 -3.93
N VAL A 87 2.47 18.51 -4.61
CA VAL A 87 1.27 19.22 -4.13
C VAL A 87 0.01 18.34 -4.28
N ASN A 88 0.16 17.03 -4.17
CA ASN A 88 -0.85 16.03 -4.45
C ASN A 88 -1.14 15.21 -3.18
N PRO A 89 -2.41 14.93 -2.88
CA PRO A 89 -2.74 14.11 -1.73
C PRO A 89 -2.21 12.69 -1.92
N SER A 90 -1.47 12.22 -0.93
CA SER A 90 -0.77 10.94 -0.95
C SER A 90 -0.84 10.26 0.40
N LEU A 91 -0.86 8.93 0.38
CA LEU A 91 -0.69 8.08 1.53
C LEU A 91 0.71 7.47 1.54
N ILE A 92 1.25 7.21 2.72
CA ILE A 92 2.43 6.36 2.83
C ILE A 92 1.97 4.94 3.10
N LEU A 93 2.45 4.00 2.30
CA LEU A 93 2.23 2.58 2.47
C LEU A 93 3.54 1.94 2.90
N TYR A 94 3.51 1.11 3.94
CA TYR A 94 4.63 0.28 4.33
C TYR A 94 4.44 -1.13 3.78
N SER A 95 5.38 -1.55 2.94
CA SER A 95 5.50 -2.93 2.46
C SER A 95 6.39 -3.74 3.40
N PRO A 96 5.87 -4.76 4.10
CA PRO A 96 6.70 -5.66 4.89
C PRO A 96 7.47 -6.68 4.03
N GLY A 97 7.13 -6.85 2.74
CA GLY A 97 7.86 -7.77 1.86
C GLY A 97 7.05 -8.27 0.67
N LYS A 98 7.71 -9.06 -0.19
CA LYS A 98 7.10 -9.59 -1.41
C LYS A 98 5.97 -10.57 -1.07
N GLY A 99 4.76 -10.23 -1.49
CA GLY A 99 3.57 -11.09 -1.35
C GLY A 99 2.69 -10.76 -0.14
N GLU A 100 3.11 -9.80 0.68
CA GLU A 100 2.31 -9.32 1.80
C GLU A 100 1.55 -8.03 1.44
N PRO A 101 0.35 -7.82 2.01
CA PRO A 101 -0.40 -6.60 1.79
C PRO A 101 0.29 -5.41 2.46
N PRO A 102 0.35 -4.25 1.79
CA PRO A 102 0.92 -3.06 2.39
C PRO A 102 0.05 -2.50 3.52
N ILE A 103 0.71 -2.01 4.57
CA ILE A 103 0.07 -1.37 5.71
C ILE A 103 0.06 0.14 5.48
N VAL A 104 -1.11 0.76 5.53
CA VAL A 104 -1.22 2.22 5.44
C VAL A 104 -0.60 2.84 6.69
N LYS A 105 0.31 3.78 6.49
CA LYS A 105 0.87 4.64 7.53
C LYS A 105 0.29 6.03 7.30
N GLY A 106 -0.71 6.38 8.12
CA GLY A 106 -1.31 7.72 8.21
C GLY A 106 -0.51 8.60 9.14
#